data_AF-A0A812HT42-F1
#
_entry.id   AF-A0A812HT42-F1
#
_cell.length_a   1.000
_cell.length_b   1.000
_cell.length_c   1.000
_cell.angle_alpha   90.00
_cell.angle_beta   90.00
_cell.angle_gamma   90.00
#
_symmetry.space_group_name_H-M   'P 1'
#
loop_
_entity.id
_entity.type
_entity.pdbx_description
1 polymer ?
#
loop_
_entity_poly.entity_id
_entity_poly.type
_entity_poly.pdbx_seq_one_letter_code
_entity_poly.pdbx_strand_id
1 'polypeptide(L)'
;MSWRGTKSRPLGHRGSIQKHGGGWRAHFSNVVLCDDVQNIIGPLRESKKKAMADLNFIRDSTTVGEAAARAAALKAPAGVVSSSETLCLCGLNVQYPWSRLLMAGRKTMEVRKYALGKYRCFSAGEQLFLIETLGSGSTQGAMVDIAMAPAPLKAQVLGVIVFAGSIEFENYDHFDAHRSDTLIEQGSFYDWGTSEPQTLFGWYVQHVRAFKRPVPMGHIRKSLLGWTKPVKLLVDFKSRSPRPPVS
;
A
#
# COMPACT_ATOMS: atom_id res chain seq x y z
N MET A 1 -46.63 30.26 10.09
CA MET A 1 -46.24 28.85 10.19
C MET A 1 -44.83 28.78 10.76
N SER A 2 -44.68 28.55 12.06
CA SER A 2 -43.37 28.47 12.71
C SER A 2 -43.07 27.03 13.11
N TRP A 3 -41.95 26.51 12.59
CA TRP A 3 -41.41 25.21 12.96
C TRP A 3 -40.55 25.35 14.21
N ARG A 4 -40.96 24.72 15.31
CA ARG A 4 -40.08 24.45 16.47
C ARG A 4 -39.51 23.04 16.30
N GLY A 5 -38.24 22.95 15.92
CA GLY A 5 -37.47 21.70 15.91
C GLY A 5 -36.72 21.50 17.23
N THR A 6 -37.12 20.49 17.99
CA THR A 6 -36.47 20.00 19.21
C THR A 6 -35.11 19.37 18.88
N LYS A 7 -34.04 19.83 19.53
CA LYS A 7 -32.71 19.21 19.50
C LYS A 7 -32.65 18.04 20.49
N SER A 8 -32.55 16.82 20.00
CA SER A 8 -32.08 15.66 20.76
C SER A 8 -30.54 15.59 20.70
N ARG A 9 -29.89 15.58 21.87
CA ARG A 9 -28.45 15.29 22.02
C ARG A 9 -28.28 13.81 22.36
N PRO A 10 -27.30 13.09 21.78
CA PRO A 10 -26.90 11.79 22.32
C PRO A 10 -26.00 11.96 23.55
N LEU A 11 -26.22 11.09 24.52
CA LEU A 11 -25.51 10.94 25.79
C LEU A 11 -24.05 10.56 25.55
N GLY A 12 -23.13 11.46 25.89
CA GLY A 12 -21.72 11.11 26.02
C GLY A 12 -21.47 10.36 27.32
N HIS A 13 -20.97 9.13 27.23
CA HIS A 13 -20.35 8.44 28.37
C HIS A 13 -19.04 9.15 28.73
N ARG A 14 -19.04 9.85 29.87
CA ARG A 14 -17.82 10.32 30.52
C ARG A 14 -17.23 9.16 31.32
N GLY A 15 -16.10 8.62 30.88
CA GLY A 15 -15.20 7.88 31.77
C GLY A 15 -14.51 8.89 32.68
N SER A 16 -14.77 8.84 33.99
CA SER A 16 -14.04 9.61 34.98
C SER A 16 -12.78 8.84 35.39
N ILE A 17 -11.61 9.47 35.25
CA ILE A 17 -10.35 8.97 35.80
C ILE A 17 -10.12 9.68 37.14
N GLN A 18 -10.19 8.95 38.25
CA GLN A 18 -9.71 9.44 39.54
C GLN A 18 -8.35 8.83 39.86
N LYS A 19 -7.45 9.69 40.34
CA LYS A 19 -6.07 9.36 40.72
C LYS A 19 -6.03 9.20 42.24
N HIS A 20 -5.82 7.98 42.72
CA HIS A 20 -5.37 7.73 44.09
C HIS A 20 -3.93 7.21 44.07
N GLY A 21 -3.18 7.56 45.12
CA GLY A 21 -1.72 7.48 45.17
C GLY A 21 -1.09 6.19 44.64
N GLY A 22 -0.06 6.35 43.82
CA GLY A 22 1.00 5.35 43.67
C GLY A 22 0.86 4.28 42.59
N GLY A 23 -0.14 4.29 41.71
CA GLY A 23 -0.15 3.37 40.56
C GLY A 23 -1.48 3.26 39.81
N TRP A 24 -1.40 3.02 38.50
CA TRP A 24 -2.57 2.74 37.66
C TRP A 24 -2.94 1.25 37.78
N ARG A 25 -4.14 0.94 38.26
CA ARG A 25 -4.76 -0.39 38.11
C ARG A 25 -6.02 -0.24 37.26
N ALA A 26 -6.08 -0.98 36.15
CA ALA A 26 -7.32 -1.17 35.40
C ALA A 26 -8.05 -2.39 35.99
N HIS A 27 -9.26 -2.20 36.50
CA HIS A 27 -10.18 -3.29 36.81
C HIS A 27 -11.03 -3.55 35.56
N PHE A 28 -10.88 -4.75 35.00
CA PHE A 28 -11.82 -5.28 34.01
C PHE A 28 -12.77 -6.24 34.72
N SER A 29 -14.04 -5.91 34.72
CA SER A 29 -15.11 -6.78 35.21
C SER A 29 -15.41 -7.85 34.17
N ASN A 30 -15.30 -9.11 34.58
CA ASN A 30 -15.92 -10.34 34.06
C ASN A 30 -16.45 -10.32 32.62
N VAL A 31 -15.66 -10.87 31.70
CA VAL A 31 -16.17 -11.44 30.44
C VAL A 31 -16.32 -12.94 30.65
N VAL A 32 -17.55 -13.42 30.56
CA VAL A 32 -17.91 -14.84 30.51
C VAL A 32 -17.43 -15.38 29.16
N LEU A 33 -16.46 -16.28 29.16
CA LEU A 33 -16.05 -17.05 27.98
C LEU A 33 -17.06 -18.20 27.79
N CYS A 34 -17.71 -18.25 26.63
CA CYS A 34 -18.53 -19.38 26.20
C CYS A 34 -17.64 -20.54 25.72
N ASP A 35 -18.08 -21.76 25.99
CA ASP A 35 -17.36 -23.04 25.93
C ASP A 35 -17.09 -23.64 24.53
N ASP A 36 -16.97 -22.85 23.45
CA ASP A 36 -16.93 -23.38 22.07
C ASP A 36 -15.56 -23.38 21.38
N VAL A 37 -14.46 -23.56 22.11
CA VAL A 37 -13.09 -23.55 21.51
C VAL A 37 -12.36 -24.91 21.57
N GLN A 38 -12.98 -25.97 22.10
CA GLN A 38 -12.33 -27.29 22.17
C GLN A 38 -12.49 -28.19 20.91
N ASN A 39 -13.30 -27.81 19.92
CA ASN A 39 -13.61 -28.67 18.76
C ASN A 39 -12.78 -28.43 17.48
N ILE A 40 -11.73 -27.58 17.52
CA ILE A 40 -10.96 -27.23 16.30
C ILE A 40 -9.58 -27.92 16.23
N ILE A 41 -9.14 -28.61 17.30
CA ILE A 41 -7.76 -29.17 17.38
C ILE A 41 -7.67 -30.61 16.83
N GLY A 42 -8.78 -31.31 16.62
CA GLY A 42 -8.83 -32.68 16.09
C GLY A 42 -8.35 -32.85 14.63
N PRO A 43 -8.82 -32.04 13.66
CA PRO A 43 -8.58 -32.31 12.23
C PRO A 43 -7.16 -31.99 11.73
N LEU A 44 -6.36 -31.25 12.49
CA LEU A 44 -4.99 -30.85 12.07
C LEU A 44 -3.95 -31.96 12.22
N ARG A 45 -4.24 -33.03 12.99
CA ARG A 45 -3.30 -34.14 13.22
C ARG A 45 -3.36 -35.24 12.15
N GLU A 46 -4.49 -35.42 11.47
CA GLU A 46 -4.61 -36.42 10.40
C GLU A 46 -4.05 -35.95 9.06
N SER A 47 -4.17 -34.65 8.75
CA SER A 47 -3.63 -34.08 7.50
C SER A 47 -2.10 -34.13 7.43
N LYS A 48 -1.40 -34.12 8.57
CA LYS A 48 0.07 -34.21 8.63
C LYS A 48 0.60 -35.63 8.43
N LYS A 49 -0.17 -36.67 8.76
CA LYS A 49 0.20 -38.08 8.50
C LYS A 49 0.08 -38.43 7.02
N LYS A 50 -0.92 -37.88 6.31
CA LYS A 50 -1.07 -38.09 4.86
C LYS A 50 0.05 -37.41 4.06
N ALA A 51 0.42 -36.17 4.43
CA ALA A 51 1.50 -35.44 3.76
C ALA A 51 2.91 -36.06 3.96
N MET A 52 3.14 -36.85 5.02
CA MET A 52 4.42 -37.54 5.24
C MET A 52 4.53 -38.90 4.56
N ALA A 53 3.41 -39.51 4.12
CA ALA A 53 3.44 -40.75 3.33
C ALA A 53 3.85 -40.48 1.86
N ASP A 54 3.38 -39.37 1.28
CA ASP A 54 3.69 -39.00 -0.11
C ASP A 54 5.15 -38.55 -0.31
N LEU A 55 5.82 -38.12 0.75
CA LEU A 55 7.24 -37.73 0.73
C LEU A 55 8.22 -38.91 0.68
N ASN A 56 7.77 -40.13 0.96
CA ASN A 56 8.61 -41.33 0.93
C ASN A 56 8.48 -42.14 -0.37
N PHE A 57 7.55 -41.79 -1.26
CA PHE A 57 7.36 -42.50 -2.54
C PHE A 57 8.23 -41.95 -3.68
N ILE A 58 8.85 -40.78 -3.50
CA ILE A 58 9.79 -40.20 -4.47
C ILE A 58 11.22 -40.48 -3.99
N ARG A 59 11.57 -41.76 -3.86
CA ARG A 59 12.96 -42.14 -3.52
C ARG A 59 13.50 -43.40 -4.16
N ASP A 60 12.82 -43.92 -5.18
CA ASP A 60 13.36 -44.99 -6.03
C ASP A 60 13.05 -44.71 -7.51
N SER A 61 13.98 -44.05 -8.19
CA SER A 61 14.30 -44.32 -9.59
C SER A 61 15.55 -43.55 -9.99
N THR A 62 16.60 -44.33 -10.08
CA THR A 62 17.95 -44.00 -10.53
C THR A 62 17.96 -43.72 -12.03
N THR A 63 18.39 -42.53 -12.44
CA THR A 63 19.31 -42.38 -13.60
C THR A 63 20.27 -41.25 -13.26
N VAL A 64 21.27 -41.62 -12.46
CA VAL A 64 22.48 -40.84 -12.20
C VAL A 64 23.39 -41.05 -13.42
N GLY A 65 23.47 -40.08 -14.33
CA GLY A 65 24.37 -40.18 -15.49
C GLY A 65 24.37 -39.02 -16.48
N GLU A 66 23.21 -38.44 -16.82
CA GLU A 66 23.13 -37.48 -17.95
C GLU A 66 22.53 -36.10 -17.62
N ALA A 67 22.22 -35.81 -16.36
CA ALA A 67 21.68 -34.51 -15.95
C ALA A 67 22.76 -33.47 -15.56
N ALA A 68 23.98 -33.90 -15.22
CA ALA A 68 25.04 -33.00 -14.75
C ALA A 68 25.78 -32.26 -15.89
N ALA A 69 25.71 -32.75 -17.14
CA ALA A 69 26.35 -32.11 -18.30
C ALA A 69 25.43 -31.11 -19.05
N ARG A 70 24.13 -31.09 -18.75
CA ARG A 70 23.17 -30.13 -19.34
C ARG A 70 22.86 -28.93 -18.44
N ALA A 71 23.36 -28.93 -17.19
CA ALA A 71 23.21 -27.83 -16.24
C ALA A 71 24.33 -26.77 -16.32
N ALA A 72 25.34 -26.94 -17.20
CA ALA A 72 26.55 -26.10 -17.23
C ALA A 72 26.71 -25.24 -18.51
N ALA A 73 25.70 -25.13 -19.38
CA ALA A 73 25.84 -24.42 -20.66
C ALA A 73 24.69 -23.48 -21.05
N LEU A 74 23.94 -22.94 -20.08
CA LEU A 74 23.21 -21.67 -20.29
C LEU A 74 24.12 -20.53 -19.86
N LYS A 75 25.09 -20.24 -20.74
CA LYS A 75 25.84 -18.99 -20.75
C LYS A 75 24.80 -17.88 -20.86
N ALA A 76 24.49 -17.22 -19.75
CA ALA A 76 23.56 -16.08 -19.74
C ALA A 76 24.00 -15.11 -20.85
N PRO A 77 23.07 -14.62 -21.70
CA PRO A 77 23.43 -13.72 -22.79
C PRO A 77 24.19 -12.53 -22.21
N ALA A 78 25.44 -12.40 -22.63
CA ALA A 78 26.28 -11.26 -22.30
C ALA A 78 25.56 -9.99 -22.78
N GLY A 79 25.27 -9.07 -21.86
CA GLY A 79 24.99 -7.68 -22.25
C GLY A 79 23.84 -6.93 -21.58
N VAL A 80 23.15 -7.45 -20.57
CA VAL A 80 22.25 -6.57 -19.78
C VAL A 80 23.08 -5.80 -18.75
N VAL A 81 23.68 -4.70 -19.18
CA VAL A 81 24.35 -3.75 -18.29
C VAL A 81 23.27 -3.08 -17.44
N SER A 82 23.09 -3.56 -16.21
CA SER A 82 22.27 -2.89 -15.20
C SER A 82 22.98 -1.61 -14.78
N SER A 83 22.67 -0.48 -15.42
CA SER A 83 23.21 0.82 -15.02
C SER A 83 22.44 1.35 -13.81
N SER A 84 23.08 1.37 -12.64
CA SER A 84 22.56 2.10 -11.49
C SER A 84 22.58 3.61 -11.79
N GLU A 85 21.51 4.32 -11.40
CA GLU A 85 21.37 5.77 -11.55
C GLU A 85 21.44 6.45 -10.17
N THR A 86 22.10 7.61 -10.07
CA THR A 86 22.02 8.44 -8.86
C THR A 86 21.02 9.57 -9.07
N LEU A 87 19.97 9.59 -8.28
CA LEU A 87 18.89 10.59 -8.37
C LEU A 87 18.87 11.47 -7.12
N CYS A 88 18.49 12.75 -7.28
CA CYS A 88 18.33 13.70 -6.18
C CYS A 88 16.95 14.36 -6.27
N LEU A 89 15.95 13.78 -5.60
CA LEU A 89 14.55 14.15 -5.77
C LEU A 89 13.84 14.33 -4.43
N CYS A 90 12.77 15.12 -4.42
CA CYS A 90 11.81 15.15 -3.31
C CYS A 90 11.03 13.83 -3.26
N GLY A 91 10.29 13.60 -2.17
CA GLY A 91 9.57 12.35 -1.94
C GLY A 91 8.12 12.57 -1.53
N LEU A 92 7.21 11.76 -2.09
CA LEU A 92 5.78 11.75 -1.79
C LEU A 92 5.42 10.50 -0.98
N ASN A 93 4.86 10.69 0.21
CA ASN A 93 4.31 9.61 1.01
C ASN A 93 2.95 9.15 0.45
N VAL A 94 2.84 7.87 0.10
CA VAL A 94 1.59 7.21 -0.28
C VAL A 94 1.44 5.95 0.57
N GLN A 95 0.24 5.69 1.08
CA GLN A 95 -0.03 4.49 1.87
C GLN A 95 -0.16 3.25 0.97
N TYR A 96 0.19 2.08 1.51
CA TYR A 96 -0.21 0.79 0.94
C TYR A 96 -1.73 0.58 1.11
N PRO A 97 -2.48 0.03 0.12
CA PRO A 97 -2.03 -0.49 -1.17
C PRO A 97 -1.87 0.53 -2.32
N TRP A 98 -2.33 1.77 -2.18
CA TRP A 98 -2.38 2.76 -3.26
C TRP A 98 -1.01 3.03 -3.90
N SER A 99 0.06 3.04 -3.11
CA SER A 99 1.46 3.13 -3.57
C SER A 99 1.80 2.08 -4.64
N ARG A 100 1.34 0.84 -4.45
CA ARG A 100 1.57 -0.27 -5.37
C ARG A 100 0.68 -0.19 -6.59
N LEU A 101 -0.57 0.22 -6.43
CA LEU A 101 -1.48 0.43 -7.56
C LEU A 101 -0.97 1.51 -8.51
N LEU A 102 -0.39 2.59 -7.96
CA LEU A 102 0.29 3.63 -8.75
C LEU A 102 1.51 3.05 -9.49
N MET A 103 2.39 2.32 -8.79
CA MET A 103 3.59 1.72 -9.41
C MET A 103 3.27 0.64 -10.45
N ALA A 104 2.13 -0.04 -10.32
CA ALA A 104 1.61 -1.00 -11.28
C ALA A 104 0.87 -0.34 -12.46
N GLY A 105 0.66 0.99 -12.42
CA GLY A 105 -0.10 1.72 -13.43
C GLY A 105 -1.60 1.39 -13.44
N ARG A 106 -2.12 0.81 -12.35
CA ARG A 106 -3.56 0.48 -12.20
C ARG A 106 -4.34 1.67 -11.66
N LYS A 107 -3.77 2.39 -10.69
CA LYS A 107 -4.28 3.68 -10.22
C LYS A 107 -3.60 4.79 -11.03
N THR A 108 -4.38 5.58 -11.75
CA THR A 108 -3.92 6.64 -12.65
C THR A 108 -4.12 8.04 -12.06
N MET A 109 -4.79 8.13 -10.91
CA MET A 109 -5.04 9.39 -10.22
C MET A 109 -4.83 9.26 -8.71
N GLU A 110 -4.04 10.13 -8.11
CA GLU A 110 -3.84 10.23 -6.67
C GLU A 110 -4.73 11.30 -6.05
N VAL A 111 -5.48 10.96 -5.00
CA VAL A 111 -6.45 11.89 -4.39
C VAL A 111 -5.83 12.56 -3.16
N ARG A 112 -5.90 13.89 -3.08
CA ARG A 112 -5.34 14.70 -1.99
C ARG A 112 -6.31 15.80 -1.56
N LYS A 113 -6.10 16.30 -0.34
CA LYS A 113 -6.85 17.44 0.23
C LYS A 113 -6.28 18.80 -0.20
N TYR A 114 -5.44 18.80 -1.23
CA TYR A 114 -4.76 19.99 -1.72
C TYR A 114 -4.32 19.80 -3.17
N ALA A 115 -4.31 20.91 -3.92
CA ALA A 115 -3.80 20.96 -5.28
C ALA A 115 -2.31 20.59 -5.35
N LEU A 116 -1.90 20.03 -6.50
CA LEU A 116 -0.49 19.85 -6.82
C LEU A 116 0.20 21.22 -6.83
N GLY A 117 1.42 21.33 -6.28
CA GLY A 117 2.12 22.62 -6.16
C GLY A 117 1.92 23.38 -4.84
N LYS A 118 0.88 23.07 -4.05
CA LYS A 118 0.54 23.87 -2.84
C LYS A 118 1.70 24.08 -1.87
N TYR A 119 2.56 23.08 -1.70
CA TYR A 119 3.67 23.10 -0.75
C TYR A 119 5.04 23.42 -1.39
N ARG A 120 5.06 23.88 -2.65
CA ARG A 120 6.27 24.27 -3.41
C ARG A 120 7.34 23.19 -3.60
N CYS A 121 7.11 21.98 -3.09
CA CYS A 121 8.06 20.87 -3.19
C CYS A 121 7.78 19.95 -4.37
N PHE A 122 6.61 20.08 -5.02
CA PHE A 122 6.15 19.22 -6.11
C PHE A 122 5.33 20.04 -7.11
N SER A 123 5.78 20.15 -8.36
CA SER A 123 5.04 20.75 -9.48
C SER A 123 4.68 19.68 -10.52
N ALA A 124 3.76 20.02 -11.43
CA ALA A 124 3.50 19.17 -12.60
C ALA A 124 4.78 18.95 -13.42
N GLY A 125 5.01 17.72 -13.89
CA GLY A 125 6.19 17.33 -14.66
C GLY A 125 7.43 17.02 -13.83
N GLU A 126 7.45 17.29 -12.53
CA GLU A 126 8.59 16.98 -11.67
C GLU A 126 8.63 15.49 -11.27
N GLN A 127 9.83 14.93 -11.21
CA GLN A 127 10.06 13.58 -10.73
C GLN A 127 10.11 13.54 -9.21
N LEU A 128 9.33 12.66 -8.61
CA LEU A 128 9.29 12.44 -7.17
C LEU A 128 9.61 11.00 -6.85
N PHE A 129 10.30 10.76 -5.73
CA PHE A 129 10.31 9.44 -5.12
C PHE A 129 8.92 9.09 -4.58
N LEU A 130 8.39 7.93 -4.95
CA LEU A 130 7.17 7.40 -4.34
C LEU A 130 7.55 6.57 -3.11
N ILE A 131 7.24 7.11 -1.94
CA ILE A 131 7.53 6.52 -0.64
C ILE A 131 6.29 5.77 -0.18
N GLU A 132 6.35 4.45 -0.18
CA GLU A 132 5.34 3.63 0.43
C GLU A 132 5.43 3.71 1.95
N THR A 133 4.33 4.07 2.59
CA THR A 133 4.19 4.09 4.04
C THR A 133 3.15 3.06 4.49
N LEU A 134 3.26 2.62 5.74
CA LEU A 134 2.20 1.81 6.32
C LEU A 134 0.92 2.63 6.39
N GLY A 135 -0.16 2.07 5.83
CA GLY A 135 -1.52 2.51 6.14
C GLY A 135 -1.89 2.13 7.58
N SER A 136 -3.15 2.39 7.95
CA SER A 136 -3.75 1.94 9.21
C SER A 136 -3.85 0.40 9.34
N GLY A 137 -3.29 -0.37 8.41
CA GLY A 137 -3.16 -1.82 8.49
C GLY A 137 -4.16 -2.59 7.62
N SER A 138 -5.08 -1.93 6.92
CA SER A 138 -6.05 -2.60 6.06
C SER A 138 -5.95 -2.13 4.60
N THR A 139 -6.17 -3.06 3.67
CA THR A 139 -6.47 -2.76 2.25
C THR A 139 -7.89 -2.21 2.08
N GLN A 140 -8.59 -1.94 3.18
CA GLN A 140 -9.98 -1.47 3.16
C GLN A 140 -10.04 -0.14 2.41
N GLY A 141 -10.98 -0.05 1.47
CA GLY A 141 -11.19 1.14 0.67
C GLY A 141 -10.46 1.18 -0.66
N ALA A 142 -9.69 0.15 -1.01
CA ALA A 142 -9.09 0.04 -2.34
C ALA A 142 -9.83 -1.00 -3.18
N MET A 143 -10.22 -0.63 -4.39
CA MET A 143 -10.82 -1.55 -5.37
C MET A 143 -9.71 -2.39 -6.00
N VAL A 144 -9.39 -3.53 -5.40
CA VAL A 144 -8.26 -4.38 -5.81
C VAL A 144 -8.76 -5.78 -6.19
N ASP A 145 -8.62 -6.13 -7.47
CA ASP A 145 -8.86 -7.45 -8.05
C ASP A 145 -7.56 -8.28 -8.20
N ILE A 146 -6.42 -7.71 -7.82
CA ILE A 146 -5.09 -8.31 -8.03
C ILE A 146 -4.46 -8.84 -6.75
N ALA A 147 -3.75 -9.96 -6.86
CA ALA A 147 -2.88 -10.47 -5.81
C ALA A 147 -1.73 -9.47 -5.56
N MET A 148 -1.77 -8.77 -4.44
CA MET A 148 -0.73 -7.84 -4.04
C MET A 148 0.28 -8.48 -3.09
N ALA A 149 1.54 -8.07 -3.22
CA ALA A 149 2.55 -8.41 -2.22
C ALA A 149 2.14 -7.84 -0.85
N PRO A 150 2.50 -8.50 0.26
CA PRO A 150 2.16 -8.02 1.60
C PRO A 150 2.63 -6.59 1.85
N ALA A 151 1.87 -5.87 2.69
CA ALA A 151 2.26 -4.55 3.17
C ALA A 151 3.66 -4.60 3.82
N PRO A 152 4.51 -3.59 3.61
CA PRO A 152 5.84 -3.61 4.21
C PRO A 152 5.79 -3.32 5.70
N LEU A 153 6.76 -3.87 6.45
CA LEU A 153 6.91 -3.59 7.88
C LEU A 153 7.48 -2.20 8.18
N LYS A 154 8.13 -1.58 7.19
CA LYS A 154 8.74 -0.25 7.30
C LYS A 154 8.48 0.52 6.00
N ALA A 155 8.53 1.85 6.08
CA ALA A 155 8.44 2.67 4.88
C ALA A 155 9.59 2.37 3.92
N GLN A 156 9.33 2.48 2.62
CA GLN A 156 10.32 2.18 1.58
C GLN A 156 10.04 2.99 0.31
N VAL A 157 11.08 3.33 -0.44
CA VAL A 157 10.94 3.98 -1.75
C VAL A 157 10.75 2.91 -2.81
N LEU A 158 9.65 2.99 -3.56
CA LEU A 158 9.31 2.00 -4.59
C LEU A 158 9.81 2.36 -5.98
N GLY A 159 10.00 3.65 -6.24
CA GLY A 159 10.28 4.14 -7.59
C GLY A 159 10.17 5.64 -7.70
N VAL A 160 10.11 6.08 -8.96
CA VAL A 160 9.87 7.48 -9.34
C VAL A 160 8.46 7.61 -9.92
N ILE A 161 7.77 8.70 -9.59
CA ILE A 161 6.47 9.09 -10.13
C ILE A 161 6.52 10.52 -10.66
N VAL A 162 5.78 10.78 -11.74
CA VAL A 162 5.58 12.11 -12.33
C VAL A 162 4.08 12.35 -12.45
N PHE A 163 3.62 13.53 -12.04
CA PHE A 163 2.23 13.94 -12.19
C PHE A 163 2.08 14.97 -13.33
N ALA A 164 1.04 14.84 -14.15
CA ALA A 164 0.77 15.75 -15.26
C ALA A 164 0.09 17.05 -14.82
N GLY A 165 -0.63 17.03 -13.71
CA GLY A 165 -1.43 18.15 -13.22
C GLY A 165 -2.41 17.70 -12.14
N SER A 166 -3.33 18.58 -11.76
CA SER A 166 -4.41 18.25 -10.83
C SER A 166 -5.73 18.90 -11.23
N ILE A 167 -6.84 18.22 -10.93
CA ILE A 167 -8.19 18.79 -10.95
C ILE A 167 -8.72 18.95 -9.53
N GLU A 168 -9.60 19.92 -9.33
CA GLU A 168 -10.44 20.01 -8.15
C GLU A 168 -11.75 19.28 -8.43
N PHE A 169 -12.18 18.42 -7.52
CA PHE A 169 -13.47 17.77 -7.61
C PHE A 169 -14.54 18.71 -7.06
N GLU A 170 -15.57 18.95 -7.87
CA GLU A 170 -16.63 19.91 -7.55
C GLU A 170 -17.67 19.35 -6.57
N ASN A 171 -17.95 18.04 -6.71
CA ASN A 171 -18.98 17.34 -5.97
C ASN A 171 -18.73 15.82 -6.02
N TYR A 172 -19.61 15.06 -5.37
CA TYR A 172 -19.55 13.60 -5.34
C TYR A 172 -19.59 12.98 -6.73
N ASP A 173 -20.49 13.44 -7.61
CA ASP A 173 -20.68 12.86 -8.94
C ASP A 173 -19.42 13.04 -9.81
N HIS A 174 -18.77 14.21 -9.72
CA HIS A 174 -17.48 14.46 -10.39
C HIS A 174 -16.39 13.53 -9.84
N PHE A 175 -16.35 13.29 -8.52
CA PHE A 175 -15.43 12.33 -7.92
C PHE A 175 -15.73 10.88 -8.35
N ASP A 176 -17.00 10.51 -8.43
CA ASP A 176 -17.44 9.16 -8.81
C ASP A 176 -17.17 8.84 -10.27
N ALA A 177 -17.29 9.83 -11.17
CA ALA A 177 -16.89 9.70 -12.57
C ALA A 177 -15.41 9.28 -12.75
N HIS A 178 -14.56 9.52 -11.73
CA HIS A 178 -13.15 9.11 -11.68
C HIS A 178 -12.90 7.89 -10.78
N ARG A 179 -13.92 7.08 -10.45
CA ARG A 179 -13.77 5.90 -9.59
C ARG A 179 -12.71 4.93 -10.11
N SER A 180 -12.74 4.64 -11.41
CA SER A 180 -11.81 3.72 -12.06
C SER A 180 -10.37 4.23 -12.06
N ASP A 181 -10.16 5.55 -12.08
CA ASP A 181 -8.83 6.16 -12.03
C ASP A 181 -8.25 6.19 -10.60
N THR A 182 -9.12 6.41 -9.62
CA THR A 182 -8.74 6.55 -8.21
C THR A 182 -8.66 5.20 -7.50
N LEU A 183 -9.42 4.19 -7.94
CA LEU A 183 -9.58 2.88 -7.29
C LEU A 183 -9.95 2.98 -5.80
N ILE A 184 -10.67 4.04 -5.42
CA ILE A 184 -11.19 4.21 -4.06
C ILE A 184 -12.59 3.59 -4.01
N GLU A 185 -12.77 2.61 -3.13
CA GLU A 185 -14.05 1.94 -2.92
C GLU A 185 -15.08 2.91 -2.33
N GLN A 186 -16.30 2.84 -2.84
CA GLN A 186 -17.43 3.62 -2.37
C GLN A 186 -17.74 3.32 -0.89
N GLY A 187 -18.03 4.36 -0.11
CA GLY A 187 -18.32 4.25 1.33
C GLY A 187 -17.10 4.01 2.21
N SER A 188 -15.90 3.88 1.63
CA SER A 188 -14.68 3.75 2.42
C SER A 188 -14.29 5.05 3.13
N PHE A 189 -13.38 4.96 4.10
CA PHE A 189 -12.83 6.15 4.78
C PHE A 189 -12.16 7.16 3.84
N TYR A 190 -11.76 6.71 2.65
CA TYR A 190 -11.12 7.54 1.62
C TYR A 190 -12.11 8.06 0.57
N ASP A 191 -13.37 7.62 0.63
CA ASP A 191 -14.42 8.06 -0.28
C ASP A 191 -14.84 9.51 0.00
N TRP A 192 -15.53 10.11 -0.95
CA TRP A 192 -16.04 11.47 -0.81
C TRP A 192 -17.10 11.58 0.28
N GLY A 193 -17.02 12.65 1.08
CA GLY A 193 -18.04 12.98 2.09
C GLY A 193 -18.03 12.10 3.35
N THR A 194 -17.13 11.12 3.47
CA THR A 194 -17.01 10.28 4.69
C THR A 194 -16.18 10.94 5.80
N SER A 195 -15.47 12.02 5.48
CA SER A 195 -14.89 12.95 6.45
C SER A 195 -15.44 14.36 6.19
N GLU A 196 -15.34 15.28 7.15
CA GLU A 196 -15.81 16.68 7.11
C GLU A 196 -15.74 17.32 5.70
N PRO A 197 -16.63 18.27 5.34
CA PRO A 197 -16.64 18.87 4.00
C PRO A 197 -15.24 19.36 3.63
N GLN A 198 -14.65 18.69 2.64
CA GLN A 198 -13.28 18.91 2.23
C GLN A 198 -13.19 18.92 0.72
N THR A 199 -12.55 19.97 0.20
CA THR A 199 -12.11 20.01 -1.19
C THR A 199 -11.09 18.90 -1.42
N LEU A 200 -11.40 18.03 -2.39
CA LEU A 200 -10.49 16.99 -2.86
C LEU A 200 -9.94 17.36 -4.24
N PHE A 201 -8.71 16.94 -4.48
CA PHE A 201 -8.00 17.15 -5.73
C PHE A 201 -7.51 15.81 -6.26
N GLY A 202 -7.70 15.57 -7.55
CA GLY A 202 -7.18 14.41 -8.27
C GLY A 202 -5.90 14.77 -9.02
N TRP A 203 -4.77 14.15 -8.68
CA TRP A 203 -3.48 14.35 -9.32
C TRP A 203 -3.25 13.26 -10.38
N TYR A 204 -3.17 13.65 -11.65
CA TYR A 204 -3.01 12.72 -12.76
C TYR A 204 -1.60 12.17 -12.83
N VAL A 205 -1.46 10.85 -12.81
CA VAL A 205 -0.18 10.16 -12.97
C VAL A 205 0.21 10.22 -14.45
N GLN A 206 1.32 10.88 -14.74
CA GLN A 206 1.88 10.91 -16.09
C GLN A 206 2.76 9.70 -16.36
N HIS A 207 3.62 9.36 -15.41
CA HIS A 207 4.62 8.32 -15.59
C HIS A 207 5.09 7.73 -14.26
N VAL A 208 5.42 6.43 -14.26
CA VAL A 208 6.03 5.74 -13.13
C VAL A 208 7.24 4.92 -13.59
N ARG A 209 8.29 4.87 -12.77
CA ARG A 209 9.44 3.96 -12.93
C ARG A 209 9.68 3.22 -11.62
N ALA A 210 9.31 1.94 -11.59
CA ALA A 210 9.57 1.11 -10.42
C ALA A 210 11.06 0.74 -10.31
N PHE A 211 11.58 0.76 -9.09
CA PHE A 211 12.90 0.22 -8.80
C PHE A 211 12.88 -1.31 -8.86
N LYS A 212 14.04 -1.89 -9.18
CA LYS A 212 14.26 -3.34 -9.18
C LYS A 212 14.03 -3.92 -7.78
N ARG A 213 14.47 -3.19 -6.75
CA ARG A 213 14.23 -3.48 -5.33
C ARG A 213 13.80 -2.20 -4.62
N PRO A 214 12.79 -2.25 -3.73
CA PRO A 214 12.49 -1.12 -2.87
C PRO A 214 13.71 -0.69 -2.05
N VAL A 215 13.87 0.61 -1.83
CA VAL A 215 14.93 1.15 -0.98
C VAL A 215 14.35 1.37 0.42
N PRO A 216 14.80 0.64 1.46
CA PRO A 216 14.28 0.84 2.81
C PRO A 216 14.51 2.27 3.28
N MET A 217 13.45 2.89 3.82
CA MET A 217 13.61 4.15 4.53
C MET A 217 14.24 3.82 5.89
N GLY A 218 15.40 4.40 6.17
CA GLY A 218 15.99 4.37 7.52
C GLY A 218 15.13 5.13 8.52
N HIS A 219 15.75 5.71 9.55
CA HIS A 219 15.06 6.50 10.59
C HIS A 219 14.56 7.88 10.13
N ILE A 220 14.14 8.01 8.88
CA ILE A 220 13.76 9.31 8.34
C ILE A 220 12.42 9.73 8.94
N ARG A 221 12.40 10.95 9.50
CA ARG A 221 11.26 11.50 10.22
C ARG A 221 10.02 11.52 9.32
N LYS A 222 8.91 11.01 9.85
CA LYS A 222 7.61 11.10 9.18
C LYS A 222 7.26 12.57 9.00
N SER A 223 7.01 12.99 7.77
CA SER A 223 6.28 14.21 7.47
C SER A 223 4.98 13.82 6.77
N LEU A 224 3.99 14.72 6.80
CA LEU A 224 2.71 14.50 6.11
C LEU A 224 2.88 14.32 4.59
N LEU A 225 3.88 14.99 4.01
CA LEU A 225 4.09 15.06 2.56
C LEU A 225 5.13 14.06 2.05
N GLY A 226 6.08 13.65 2.89
CA GLY A 226 7.27 12.90 2.51
C GLY A 226 8.55 13.73 2.67
N TRP A 227 9.41 13.77 1.65
CA TRP A 227 10.63 14.58 1.67
C TRP A 227 10.40 15.88 0.91
N THR A 228 10.34 17.00 1.63
CA THR A 228 10.24 18.34 1.03
C THR A 228 11.58 18.89 0.55
N LYS A 229 12.68 18.25 0.96
CA LYS A 229 14.03 18.51 0.45
C LYS A 229 14.47 17.33 -0.40
N PRO A 230 15.21 17.57 -1.50
CA PRO A 230 15.76 16.49 -2.31
C PRO A 230 16.66 15.55 -1.51
N VAL A 231 16.50 14.24 -1.72
CA VAL A 231 17.33 13.18 -1.14
C VAL A 231 18.09 12.50 -2.27
N LYS A 232 19.38 12.21 -2.05
CA LYS A 232 20.20 11.50 -3.02
C LYS A 232 20.10 9.99 -2.82
N LEU A 233 19.70 9.23 -3.84
CA LEU A 233 19.65 7.77 -3.80
C LEU A 233 20.34 7.17 -5.02
N LEU A 234 21.10 6.09 -4.80
CA LEU A 234 21.59 5.20 -5.85
C LEU A 234 20.54 4.10 -6.08
N VAL A 235 20.05 3.97 -7.31
CA VAL A 235 18.89 3.11 -7.60
C VAL A 235 19.09 2.31 -8.88
N ASP A 236 18.49 1.11 -8.92
CA ASP A 236 18.36 0.31 -10.12
C ASP A 236 16.89 0.26 -10.53
N PHE A 237 16.59 0.48 -11.79
CA PHE A 237 15.23 0.38 -12.31
C PHE A 237 14.90 -1.04 -12.79
N LYS A 238 13.62 -1.42 -12.72
CA LYS A 238 13.15 -2.59 -13.47
C LYS A 238 13.37 -2.32 -14.95
N SER A 239 13.84 -3.33 -15.68
CA SER A 239 13.83 -3.27 -17.14
C SER A 239 12.41 -2.98 -17.59
N ARG A 240 12.26 -2.03 -18.52
CA ARG A 240 10.98 -1.85 -19.18
C ARG A 240 10.70 -3.15 -19.93
N SER A 241 9.58 -3.80 -19.60
CA SER A 241 9.04 -4.82 -20.49
C SER A 241 8.86 -4.15 -21.86
N PRO A 242 9.29 -4.79 -22.97
CA PRO A 242 8.97 -4.28 -24.29
C PRO A 242 7.47 -4.02 -24.35
N ARG A 243 7.08 -2.80 -24.73
CA ARG A 243 5.66 -2.53 -24.96
C ARG A 243 5.26 -3.45 -26.12
N PRO A 244 4.20 -4.27 -26.00
CA PRO A 244 3.72 -5.01 -27.15
C PRO A 244 3.44 -4.01 -28.30
N PRO A 245 3.75 -4.38 -29.55
CA PRO A 245 3.47 -3.52 -30.68
C PRO A 245 1.97 -3.18 -30.68
N VAL A 246 1.65 -1.90 -30.87
CA VAL A 246 0.26 -1.46 -31.04
C VAL A 246 -0.19 -2.01 -32.39
N SER A 247 -1.09 -2.99 -32.36
CA SER A 247 -1.74 -3.57 -33.54
C SER A 247 -2.74 -2.60 -34.14
#